data_AF-A0AAZ3SBC8-F1
#
_entry.id   AF-A0AAZ3SBC8-F1
#
_cell.length_a   1.000
_cell.length_b   1.000
_cell.length_c   1.000
_cell.angle_alpha   90.00
_cell.angle_beta   90.00
_cell.angle_gamma   90.00
#
_symmetry.space_group_name_H-M   'P 1'
#
loop_
_entity.id
_entity.type
_entity.pdbx_description
1 polymer ?
#
loop_
_entity_poly.entity_id
_entity_poly.type
_entity_poly.pdbx_seq_one_letter_code
_entity_poly.pdbx_strand_id
1 'polypeptide(L)'
;SRNSYNFLMSDVYVLVPLSGRVTPEQLCSYVQLHCGVLQLGLATAQTLRHPTLPRWDTCLAFERLLLQALGDSDFAGVLRQLLPLMKPRSRSGEDECGPDELLVLLVYLYSLAGEALEKVERELIGALTLVVTRETELSPLLQKLTRCGNPEELTMERAHTAVEGVFETLKELSHARDHLKQFTSVYTASDGVHQAMCRPFLRQVLEEIFHPDRPECPDIEHMSGGLTGLLKTGISMFMNRPHPSDHGLLFLFLVGGVTPSELRLIRKVVSAHKPGTQVLVLSTRLLRPTDVPELLFTTQRLVPDIGV
;
A
#
# COMPACT_ATOMS: atom_id res chain seq x y z
N SER A 1 -11.00 2.80 56.64
CA SER A 1 -9.83 1.96 56.35
C SER A 1 -9.89 1.61 54.87
N ARG A 2 -9.19 2.41 54.04
CA ARG A 2 -8.02 2.00 53.20
C ARG A 2 -8.43 1.06 52.06
N ASN A 3 -8.14 1.31 50.79
CA ASN A 3 -7.45 2.36 50.06
C ASN A 3 -7.88 2.16 48.61
N SER A 4 -8.71 3.04 48.06
CA SER A 4 -8.97 3.06 46.60
C SER A 4 -7.95 4.01 46.00
N TYR A 5 -6.85 3.46 45.49
CA TYR A 5 -5.90 4.23 44.69
C TYR A 5 -6.52 4.46 43.31
N ASN A 6 -7.09 5.65 43.15
CA ASN A 6 -7.37 6.22 41.84
C ASN A 6 -6.02 6.55 41.18
N PHE A 7 -5.72 5.88 40.07
CA PHE A 7 -4.70 6.33 39.15
C PHE A 7 -5.32 6.46 37.76
N LEU A 8 -5.30 7.69 37.24
CA LEU A 8 -5.89 8.08 35.98
C LEU A 8 -5.20 7.39 34.80
N MET A 9 -5.92 6.55 34.08
CA MET A 9 -5.76 6.37 32.63
C MET A 9 -7.10 5.91 32.03
N SER A 10 -7.88 6.87 31.53
CA SER A 10 -8.94 6.72 30.50
C SER A 10 -9.56 5.30 30.39
N ASP A 11 -10.44 4.94 31.32
CA ASP A 11 -10.95 3.58 31.49
C ASP A 11 -11.90 3.11 30.37
N VAL A 12 -11.55 1.99 29.73
CA VAL A 12 -12.50 1.03 29.16
C VAL A 12 -12.79 -0.01 30.25
N TYR A 13 -14.01 0.00 30.82
CA TYR A 13 -14.39 -0.96 31.86
C TYR A 13 -14.79 -2.31 31.23
N VAL A 14 -13.96 -3.34 31.42
CA VAL A 14 -14.37 -4.73 31.19
C VAL A 14 -14.93 -5.27 32.51
N LEU A 15 -16.25 -5.27 32.65
CA LEU A 15 -16.95 -5.90 33.78
C LEU A 15 -16.93 -7.42 33.62
N VAL A 16 -16.01 -8.08 34.33
CA VAL A 16 -15.99 -9.55 34.44
C VAL A 16 -16.84 -9.94 35.67
N PRO A 17 -17.92 -10.72 35.51
CA PRO A 17 -18.69 -11.21 36.65
C PRO A 17 -17.87 -12.29 37.36
N LEU A 18 -17.20 -11.93 38.46
CA LEU A 18 -16.38 -12.84 39.25
C LEU A 18 -17.07 -13.16 40.57
N SER A 19 -17.77 -14.30 40.62
CA SER A 19 -18.27 -14.87 41.87
C SER A 19 -17.15 -15.69 42.56
N GLY A 20 -16.32 -15.04 43.40
CA GLY A 20 -15.35 -15.71 44.27
C GLY A 20 -13.95 -15.07 44.36
N ARG A 21 -13.08 -15.59 45.26
CA ARG A 21 -11.67 -15.16 45.38
C ARG A 21 -10.88 -15.64 44.17
N VAL A 22 -10.33 -14.70 43.39
CA VAL A 22 -9.55 -14.97 42.17
C VAL A 22 -8.07 -15.13 42.52
N THR A 23 -7.45 -16.20 42.01
CA THR A 23 -6.00 -16.41 42.14
C THR A 23 -5.22 -15.62 41.08
N PRO A 24 -3.95 -15.25 41.34
CA PRO A 24 -3.12 -14.54 40.36
C PRO A 24 -2.97 -15.30 39.03
N GLU A 25 -2.88 -16.64 39.07
CA GLU A 25 -2.76 -17.45 37.86
C GLU A 25 -4.05 -17.41 37.02
N GLN A 26 -5.22 -17.44 37.66
CA GLN A 26 -6.50 -17.29 36.97
C GLN A 26 -6.60 -15.92 36.31
N LEU A 27 -6.21 -14.85 37.01
CA LEU A 27 -6.19 -13.50 36.43
C LEU A 27 -5.24 -13.40 35.23
N CYS A 28 -4.02 -13.94 35.33
CA CYS A 28 -3.07 -13.98 34.22
C CYS A 28 -3.61 -14.78 33.03
N SER A 29 -4.26 -15.93 33.25
CA SER A 29 -4.87 -16.72 32.19
C SER A 29 -6.01 -15.98 31.49
N TYR A 30 -6.84 -15.23 32.22
CA TYR A 30 -7.92 -14.42 31.66
C TYR A 30 -7.37 -13.22 30.89
N VAL A 31 -6.36 -12.53 31.42
CA VAL A 31 -5.70 -11.43 30.71
C VAL A 31 -5.02 -11.93 29.44
N GLN A 32 -4.35 -13.08 29.47
CA GLN A 32 -3.76 -13.71 28.27
C GLN A 32 -4.83 -14.12 27.25
N LEU A 33 -5.96 -14.66 27.71
CA LEU A 33 -7.08 -15.05 26.85
C LEU A 33 -7.70 -13.84 26.13
N HIS A 34 -7.74 -12.69 26.79
CA HIS A 34 -8.38 -11.48 26.27
C HIS A 34 -7.39 -10.39 25.81
N CYS A 35 -6.07 -10.65 25.86
CA CYS A 35 -5.05 -9.64 25.55
C CYS A 35 -5.20 -9.10 24.13
N GLY A 36 -5.53 -9.97 23.16
CA GLY A 36 -5.73 -9.57 21.77
C GLY A 36 -6.93 -8.65 21.60
N VAL A 37 -8.02 -8.89 22.33
CA VAL A 37 -9.22 -8.04 22.31
C VAL A 37 -8.94 -6.70 22.98
N LEU A 38 -8.23 -6.71 24.10
CA LEU A 38 -7.82 -5.49 24.80
C LEU A 38 -6.85 -4.65 23.96
N GLN A 39 -5.88 -5.27 23.29
CA GLN A 39 -4.97 -4.61 22.36
C GLN A 39 -5.72 -4.01 21.18
N LEU A 40 -6.68 -4.74 20.59
CA LEU A 40 -7.52 -4.22 19.52
C LEU A 40 -8.38 -3.04 19.97
N GLY A 41 -8.96 -3.14 21.17
CA GLY A 41 -9.75 -2.07 21.79
C GLY A 41 -8.91 -0.82 22.07
N LEU A 42 -7.71 -0.99 22.63
CA LEU A 42 -6.78 0.12 22.87
C LEU A 42 -6.32 0.76 21.55
N ALA A 43 -5.95 -0.04 20.56
CA ALA A 43 -5.54 0.47 19.25
C ALA A 43 -6.68 1.24 18.59
N THR A 44 -7.91 0.75 18.67
CA THR A 44 -9.09 1.43 18.13
C THR A 44 -9.35 2.74 18.87
N ALA A 45 -9.29 2.75 20.20
CA ALA A 45 -9.46 3.97 21.00
C ALA A 45 -8.36 5.01 20.70
N GLN A 46 -7.11 4.58 20.50
CA GLN A 46 -6.01 5.46 20.13
C GLN A 46 -6.20 6.03 18.72
N THR A 47 -6.57 5.20 17.75
CA THR A 47 -6.86 5.64 16.38
C THR A 47 -8.01 6.65 16.34
N LEU A 48 -9.11 6.38 17.06
CA LEU A 48 -10.27 7.26 17.14
C LEU A 48 -9.97 8.62 17.81
N ARG A 49 -8.92 8.68 18.64
CA ARG A 49 -8.48 9.90 19.33
C ARG A 49 -7.33 10.61 18.63
N HIS A 50 -6.80 10.06 17.53
CA HIS A 50 -5.64 10.62 16.87
C HIS A 50 -6.03 11.90 16.11
N PRO A 51 -5.27 13.01 16.27
CA PRO A 51 -5.64 14.30 15.68
C PRO A 51 -5.68 14.28 14.15
N THR A 52 -4.94 13.36 13.51
CA THR A 52 -4.91 13.25 12.04
C THR A 52 -6.02 12.34 11.47
N LEU A 53 -6.89 11.76 12.31
CA LEU A 53 -7.93 10.85 11.83
C LEU A 53 -8.87 11.49 10.78
N PRO A 54 -9.39 12.73 10.98
CA PRO A 54 -10.28 13.36 10.00
C PRO A 54 -9.58 13.56 8.64
N ARG A 55 -8.28 13.88 8.65
CA ARG A 55 -7.46 13.97 7.45
C ARG A 55 -7.38 12.63 6.72
N TRP A 56 -7.12 11.54 7.44
CA TRP A 56 -7.09 10.19 6.84
C TRP A 56 -8.44 9.78 6.29
N ASP A 57 -9.53 10.02 7.01
CA ASP A 57 -10.89 9.72 6.54
C ASP A 57 -11.22 10.50 5.26
N THR A 58 -10.79 11.76 5.18
CA THR A 58 -10.94 12.59 3.98
C THR A 58 -10.15 12.04 2.80
N CYS A 59 -8.86 11.74 2.99
CA CYS A 59 -8.05 11.20 1.89
C CYS A 59 -8.56 9.80 1.44
N LEU A 60 -9.12 8.98 2.35
CA LEU A 60 -9.70 7.66 2.04
C LEU A 60 -11.07 7.78 1.33
N ALA A 61 -11.91 8.73 1.73
CA ALA A 61 -13.13 9.06 1.00
C ALA A 61 -12.82 9.56 -0.42
N PHE A 62 -11.76 10.36 -0.55
CA PHE A 62 -11.29 10.85 -1.84
C PHE A 62 -10.71 9.74 -2.72
N GLU A 63 -9.91 8.82 -2.17
CA GLU A 63 -9.43 7.62 -2.86
C GLU A 63 -10.58 6.81 -3.46
N ARG A 64 -11.65 6.60 -2.69
CA ARG A 64 -12.85 5.89 -3.17
C ARG A 64 -13.57 6.64 -4.28
N LEU A 65 -13.69 7.97 -4.16
CA LEU A 65 -14.30 8.82 -5.18
C LEU A 65 -13.50 8.72 -6.48
N LEU A 66 -12.19 8.88 -6.42
CA LEU A 66 -11.28 8.78 -7.56
C LEU A 66 -11.39 7.41 -8.24
N LEU A 67 -11.43 6.33 -7.45
CA LEU A 67 -11.57 4.97 -7.97
C LEU A 67 -12.87 4.78 -8.76
N GLN A 68 -13.99 5.35 -8.31
CA GLN A 68 -15.24 5.31 -9.08
C GLN A 68 -15.19 6.23 -10.30
N ALA A 69 -14.59 7.42 -10.16
CA ALA A 69 -14.49 8.40 -11.25
C ALA A 69 -13.66 7.87 -12.44
N LEU A 70 -12.69 6.98 -12.20
CA LEU A 70 -11.95 6.27 -13.26
C LEU A 70 -12.84 5.39 -14.16
N GLY A 71 -14.01 4.97 -13.69
CA GLY A 71 -14.98 4.22 -14.49
C GLY A 71 -15.86 5.12 -15.36
N ASP A 72 -16.13 6.34 -14.90
CA ASP A 72 -17.10 7.25 -15.50
C ASP A 72 -16.46 8.37 -16.35
N SER A 73 -15.19 8.69 -16.11
CA SER A 73 -14.47 9.83 -16.71
C SER A 73 -13.12 9.41 -17.31
N ASP A 74 -12.58 10.25 -18.19
CA ASP A 74 -11.21 10.10 -18.68
C ASP A 74 -10.19 10.33 -17.57
N PHE A 75 -9.02 9.69 -17.65
CA PHE A 75 -7.97 9.81 -16.63
C PHE A 75 -7.54 11.27 -16.40
N ALA A 76 -7.50 12.07 -17.47
CA ALA A 76 -7.24 13.50 -17.40
C ALA A 76 -8.33 14.27 -16.62
N GLY A 77 -9.60 13.88 -16.72
CA GLY A 77 -10.69 14.41 -15.93
C GLY A 77 -10.55 14.09 -14.44
N VAL A 78 -10.19 12.84 -14.11
CA VAL A 78 -9.94 12.39 -12.73
C VAL A 78 -8.76 13.13 -12.11
N LEU A 79 -7.66 13.29 -12.85
CA LEU A 79 -6.50 14.05 -12.41
C LEU A 79 -6.81 15.53 -12.13
N ARG A 80 -7.69 16.16 -12.93
CA ARG A 80 -8.14 17.54 -12.64
C ARG A 80 -8.90 17.66 -11.32
N GLN A 81 -9.50 16.58 -10.82
CA GLN A 81 -10.15 16.59 -9.50
C GLN A 81 -9.16 16.71 -8.34
N LEU A 82 -7.85 16.48 -8.57
CA LEU A 82 -6.81 16.73 -7.56
C LEU A 82 -6.42 18.21 -7.45
N LEU A 83 -6.59 19.02 -8.50
CA LEU A 83 -6.20 20.43 -8.50
C LEU A 83 -6.81 21.25 -7.34
N PRO A 84 -8.10 21.07 -6.97
CA PRO A 84 -8.67 21.72 -5.80
C PRO A 84 -8.00 21.35 -4.47
N LEU A 85 -7.44 20.14 -4.36
CA LEU A 85 -6.72 19.66 -3.17
C LEU A 85 -5.27 20.16 -3.14
N MET A 86 -4.68 20.45 -4.30
CA MET A 86 -3.35 21.04 -4.44
C MET A 86 -3.33 22.55 -4.17
N LYS A 87 -4.22 23.04 -3.31
CA LYS A 87 -4.20 24.43 -2.87
C LYS A 87 -3.28 24.57 -1.65
N PRO A 88 -2.43 25.60 -1.63
CA PRO A 88 -1.54 25.80 -0.50
C PRO A 88 -2.35 26.10 0.77
N ARG A 89 -1.93 25.48 1.87
CA ARG A 89 -2.65 25.52 3.14
C ARG A 89 -3.00 26.93 3.58
N SER A 90 -4.26 27.13 3.93
CA SER A 90 -4.66 28.31 4.69
C SER A 90 -4.26 28.14 6.16
N ARG A 91 -3.95 29.23 6.88
CA ARG A 91 -3.43 29.22 8.27
C ARG A 91 -4.33 28.53 9.33
N SER A 92 -5.46 27.94 8.93
CA SER A 92 -6.44 27.27 9.78
C SER A 92 -6.68 25.79 9.41
N GLY A 93 -6.03 25.25 8.38
CA GLY A 93 -6.35 23.93 7.81
C GLY A 93 -5.48 22.78 8.32
N GLU A 94 -5.71 22.30 9.55
CA GLU A 94 -5.09 21.05 10.04
C GLU A 94 -5.66 19.79 9.34
N ASP A 95 -6.82 19.91 8.69
CA ASP A 95 -7.55 18.82 8.01
C ASP A 95 -7.20 18.62 6.52
N GLU A 96 -6.36 19.47 5.93
CA GLU A 96 -6.02 19.40 4.49
C GLU A 96 -4.92 18.34 4.21
N CYS A 97 -5.12 17.49 3.18
CA CYS A 97 -4.11 16.49 2.74
C CYS A 97 -2.80 17.25 2.37
N GLY A 98 -1.67 16.84 2.94
CA GLY A 98 -0.37 17.46 2.70
C GLY A 98 0.27 16.98 1.39
N PRO A 99 1.46 17.52 1.05
CA PRO A 99 2.19 17.14 -0.16
C PRO A 99 2.52 15.63 -0.18
N ASP A 100 2.86 15.05 0.97
CA ASP A 100 3.13 13.61 1.07
C ASP A 100 1.88 12.78 0.74
N GLU A 101 0.70 13.14 1.27
CA GLU A 101 -0.55 12.47 0.94
C GLU A 101 -0.96 12.66 -0.52
N LEU A 102 -0.72 13.84 -1.10
CA LEU A 102 -0.95 14.10 -2.52
C LEU A 102 -0.05 13.20 -3.40
N LEU A 103 1.22 13.01 -3.02
CA LEU A 103 2.12 12.10 -3.71
C LEU A 103 1.67 10.65 -3.60
N VAL A 104 1.16 10.21 -2.43
CA VAL A 104 0.55 8.88 -2.28
C VAL A 104 -0.66 8.71 -3.21
N LEU A 105 -1.54 9.71 -3.28
CA LEU A 105 -2.72 9.68 -4.16
C LEU A 105 -2.33 9.64 -5.65
N LEU A 106 -1.29 10.38 -6.05
CA LEU A 106 -0.76 10.34 -7.41
C LEU A 106 -0.18 8.97 -7.75
N VAL A 107 0.63 8.39 -6.85
CA VAL A 107 1.13 7.00 -7.02
C VAL A 107 -0.02 6.03 -7.16
N TYR A 108 -1.05 6.14 -6.33
CA TYR A 108 -2.24 5.31 -6.41
C TYR A 108 -2.94 5.44 -7.78
N LEU A 109 -3.20 6.66 -8.25
CA LEU A 109 -3.88 6.91 -9.53
C LEU A 109 -3.10 6.39 -10.74
N TYR A 110 -1.81 6.73 -10.85
CA TYR A 110 -0.96 6.25 -11.93
C TYR A 110 -0.68 4.74 -11.83
N SER A 111 -0.90 4.12 -10.67
CA SER A 111 -0.88 2.66 -10.56
C SER A 111 -2.15 2.01 -11.11
N LEU A 112 -3.29 2.70 -11.14
CA LEU A 112 -4.58 2.17 -11.58
C LEU A 112 -4.85 2.41 -13.07
N ALA A 113 -4.41 3.55 -13.58
CA ALA A 113 -4.70 4.02 -14.93
C ALA A 113 -3.42 4.25 -15.73
N GLY A 114 -3.59 4.52 -17.03
CA GLY A 114 -2.48 4.82 -17.95
C GLY A 114 -2.02 6.28 -17.88
N GLU A 115 -1.39 6.75 -18.95
CA GLU A 115 -0.81 8.10 -19.00
C GLU A 115 -1.84 9.23 -19.09
N ALA A 116 -1.47 10.38 -18.53
CA ALA A 116 -2.25 11.61 -18.59
C ALA A 116 -1.96 12.41 -19.88
N LEU A 117 -2.89 13.27 -20.26
CA LEU A 117 -2.60 14.29 -21.27
C LEU A 117 -1.56 15.27 -20.71
N GLU A 118 -0.48 15.51 -21.47
CA GLU A 118 0.65 16.40 -21.08
C GLU A 118 0.21 17.76 -20.53
N LYS A 119 -0.92 18.30 -21.02
CA LYS A 119 -1.45 19.58 -20.55
C LYS A 119 -1.89 19.51 -19.08
N VAL A 120 -2.61 18.45 -18.67
CA VAL A 120 -3.08 18.28 -17.29
C VAL A 120 -1.91 18.00 -16.36
N GLU A 121 -0.96 17.23 -16.85
CA GLU A 121 0.26 16.96 -16.11
C GLU A 121 1.02 18.24 -15.77
N ARG A 122 1.23 19.13 -16.76
CA ARG A 122 1.86 20.43 -16.53
C ARG A 122 1.09 21.30 -15.54
N GLU A 123 -0.24 21.27 -15.57
CA GLU A 123 -1.07 21.98 -14.59
C GLU A 123 -0.86 21.42 -13.16
N LEU A 124 -0.80 20.10 -13.00
CA LEU A 124 -0.53 19.44 -11.73
C LEU A 124 0.90 19.67 -11.22
N ILE A 125 1.90 19.62 -12.10
CA ILE A 125 3.30 19.92 -11.77
C ILE A 125 3.39 21.33 -11.19
N GLY A 126 2.77 22.32 -11.85
CA GLY A 126 2.74 23.70 -11.36
C GLY A 126 2.04 23.82 -10.01
N ALA A 127 0.88 23.18 -9.83
CA ALA A 127 0.13 23.21 -8.58
C ALA A 127 0.90 22.56 -7.43
N LEU A 128 1.47 21.37 -7.63
CA LEU A 128 2.25 20.66 -6.62
C LEU A 128 3.55 21.41 -6.27
N THR A 129 4.21 22.01 -7.26
CA THR A 129 5.39 22.88 -7.03
C THR A 129 5.04 24.03 -6.09
N LEU A 130 3.87 24.67 -6.28
CA LEU A 130 3.41 25.74 -5.40
C LEU A 130 3.07 25.26 -3.99
N VAL A 131 2.53 24.04 -3.84
CA VAL A 131 2.27 23.44 -2.51
C VAL A 131 3.60 23.19 -1.80
N VAL A 132 4.53 22.50 -2.46
CA VAL A 132 5.83 22.12 -1.90
C VAL A 132 6.67 23.34 -1.50
N THR A 133 6.67 24.40 -2.31
CA THR A 133 7.43 25.64 -2.01
C THR A 133 6.82 26.48 -0.90
N ARG A 134 5.56 26.24 -0.52
CA ARG A 134 4.87 26.98 0.55
C ARG A 134 4.83 26.23 1.88
N GLU A 135 5.38 25.02 1.94
CA GLU A 135 5.48 24.28 3.19
C GLU A 135 6.42 24.97 4.18
N THR A 136 5.96 25.10 5.42
CA THR A 136 6.76 25.67 6.52
C THR A 136 7.75 24.66 7.09
N GLU A 137 7.49 23.37 6.90
CA GLU A 137 8.34 22.27 7.34
C GLU A 137 8.40 21.22 6.23
N LEU A 138 9.62 20.87 5.80
CA LEU A 138 9.80 19.83 4.78
C LEU A 138 9.78 18.45 5.43
N SER A 139 8.89 17.58 4.97
CA SER A 139 8.89 16.17 5.36
C SER A 139 10.20 15.47 4.94
N PRO A 140 10.59 14.35 5.59
CA PRO A 140 11.77 13.58 5.17
C PRO A 140 11.72 13.17 3.69
N LEU A 141 10.51 12.93 3.17
CA LEU A 141 10.29 12.61 1.78
C LEU A 141 10.59 13.80 0.86
N LEU A 142 10.05 14.99 1.17
CA LEU A 142 10.30 16.20 0.41
C LEU A 142 11.77 16.62 0.47
N GLN A 143 12.43 16.45 1.61
CA GLN A 143 13.87 16.72 1.74
C GLN A 143 14.70 15.83 0.80
N LYS A 144 14.36 14.55 0.69
CA LYS A 144 15.05 13.61 -0.23
C LYS A 144 14.75 13.90 -1.69
N LEU A 145 13.49 14.21 -2.02
CA LEU A 145 13.07 14.56 -3.39
C LEU A 145 13.74 15.84 -3.89
N THR A 146 13.69 16.90 -3.09
CA THR A 146 14.20 18.23 -3.45
C THR A 146 15.70 18.37 -3.19
N ARG A 147 16.31 17.42 -2.47
CA ARG A 147 17.69 17.47 -1.96
C ARG A 147 17.98 18.72 -1.13
N CYS A 148 16.98 19.24 -0.42
CA CYS A 148 17.06 20.41 0.44
C CYS A 148 16.75 20.04 1.89
N GLY A 149 17.55 20.53 2.84
CA GLY A 149 17.38 20.21 4.27
C GLY A 149 16.42 21.13 5.01
N ASN A 150 16.12 22.30 4.45
CA ASN A 150 15.24 23.31 5.03
C ASN A 150 14.42 24.01 3.92
N PRO A 151 13.26 24.60 4.27
CA PRO A 151 12.40 25.29 3.31
C PRO A 151 13.03 26.59 2.77
N GLU A 152 13.98 27.21 3.48
CA GLU A 152 14.63 28.46 3.04
C GLU A 152 15.58 28.24 1.84
N GLU A 153 16.20 27.07 1.75
CA GLU A 153 17.04 26.66 0.62
C GLU A 153 16.22 26.21 -0.61
N LEU A 154 14.92 25.96 -0.43
CA LEU A 154 14.07 25.42 -1.47
C LEU A 154 13.63 26.52 -2.45
N THR A 155 14.31 26.59 -3.59
CA THR A 155 13.91 27.47 -4.68
C THR A 155 12.75 26.89 -5.50
N MET A 156 11.97 27.77 -6.14
CA MET A 156 10.88 27.36 -7.02
C MET A 156 11.35 26.48 -8.18
N GLU A 157 12.52 26.79 -8.75
CA GLU A 157 13.14 26.00 -9.82
C GLU A 157 13.49 24.58 -9.34
N ARG A 158 14.12 24.43 -8.17
CA ARG A 158 14.46 23.11 -7.61
C ARG A 158 13.21 22.29 -7.30
N ALA A 159 12.20 22.90 -6.70
CA ALA A 159 10.93 22.25 -6.44
C ALA A 159 10.27 21.79 -7.75
N HIS A 160 10.27 22.63 -8.78
CA HIS A 160 9.73 22.29 -10.09
C HIS A 160 10.44 21.09 -10.71
N THR A 161 11.78 21.11 -10.77
CA THR A 161 12.57 19.99 -11.32
C THR A 161 12.36 18.70 -10.54
N ALA A 162 12.24 18.77 -9.21
CA ALA A 162 11.95 17.59 -8.39
C ALA A 162 10.56 17.01 -8.69
N VAL A 163 9.55 17.87 -8.85
CA VAL A 163 8.19 17.46 -9.19
C VAL A 163 8.10 16.92 -10.62
N GLU A 164 8.82 17.49 -11.59
CA GLU A 164 8.94 16.92 -12.94
C GLU A 164 9.49 15.49 -12.90
N GLY A 165 10.57 15.26 -12.14
CA GLY A 165 11.14 13.91 -11.96
C GLY A 165 10.16 12.92 -11.30
N VAL A 166 9.30 13.40 -10.41
CA VAL A 166 8.18 12.61 -9.86
C VAL A 166 7.22 12.17 -10.97
N PHE A 167 6.79 13.09 -11.83
CA PHE A 167 5.85 12.76 -12.90
C PHE A 167 6.44 11.84 -13.97
N GLU A 168 7.72 11.99 -14.31
CA GLU A 168 8.42 11.03 -15.16
C GLU A 168 8.42 9.62 -14.54
N THR A 169 8.69 9.53 -13.24
CA THR A 169 8.62 8.25 -12.51
C THR A 169 7.18 7.67 -12.48
N LEU A 170 6.16 8.52 -12.37
CA LEU A 170 4.76 8.11 -12.39
C LEU A 170 4.32 7.58 -13.76
N LYS A 171 4.82 8.15 -14.87
CA LYS A 171 4.60 7.61 -16.21
C LYS A 171 5.20 6.22 -16.34
N GLU A 172 6.45 6.04 -15.94
CA GLU A 172 7.11 4.73 -15.93
C GLU A 172 6.34 3.71 -15.06
N LEU A 173 5.77 4.15 -13.93
CA LEU A 173 4.91 3.31 -13.09
C LEU A 173 3.66 2.83 -13.83
N SER A 174 3.04 3.68 -14.65
CA SER A 174 1.83 3.32 -15.41
C SER A 174 2.11 2.22 -16.45
N HIS A 175 3.34 2.15 -16.96
CA HIS A 175 3.82 1.14 -17.90
C HIS A 175 4.48 -0.08 -17.24
N ALA A 176 4.59 -0.09 -15.91
CA ALA A 176 5.35 -1.12 -15.19
C ALA A 176 4.82 -2.55 -15.40
N ARG A 177 3.59 -2.72 -15.91
CA ARG A 177 2.95 -4.01 -16.14
C ARG A 177 2.74 -4.35 -17.62
N ASP A 178 3.22 -3.53 -18.56
CA ASP A 178 3.01 -3.74 -20.00
C ASP A 178 3.68 -5.02 -20.53
N HIS A 179 4.71 -5.50 -19.83
CA HIS A 179 5.41 -6.74 -20.16
C HIS A 179 4.68 -8.01 -19.66
N LEU A 180 3.71 -7.86 -18.77
CA LEU A 180 2.90 -8.97 -18.26
C LEU A 180 1.74 -9.24 -19.23
N LYS A 181 1.28 -10.48 -19.31
CA LYS A 181 0.22 -10.91 -20.24
C LYS A 181 -1.14 -10.99 -19.58
N GLN A 182 -1.19 -11.51 -18.35
CA GLN A 182 -2.43 -11.69 -17.58
C GLN A 182 -2.58 -10.61 -16.51
N PHE A 183 -1.49 -10.18 -15.87
CA PHE A 183 -1.54 -9.24 -14.75
C PHE A 183 -1.29 -7.78 -15.16
N THR A 184 -1.85 -7.35 -16.29
CA THR A 184 -1.60 -6.02 -16.88
C THR A 184 -2.25 -4.88 -16.08
N SER A 185 -3.42 -5.12 -15.50
CA SER A 185 -4.20 -4.11 -14.77
C SER A 185 -4.48 -4.52 -13.33
N VAL A 186 -4.39 -3.55 -12.42
CA VAL A 186 -4.88 -3.67 -11.04
C VAL A 186 -6.21 -2.95 -10.82
N TYR A 187 -6.77 -2.35 -11.87
CA TYR A 187 -8.07 -1.70 -11.87
C TYR A 187 -9.12 -2.59 -12.55
N THR A 188 -10.27 -2.75 -11.90
CA THR A 188 -11.44 -3.41 -12.47
C THR A 188 -12.58 -2.40 -12.52
N ALA A 189 -13.03 -2.07 -13.74
CA ALA A 189 -14.11 -1.14 -13.97
C ALA A 189 -15.46 -1.64 -13.42
N SER A 190 -16.36 -0.71 -13.15
CA SER A 190 -17.74 -1.02 -12.78
C SER A 190 -18.47 -1.73 -13.93
N ASP A 191 -19.16 -2.83 -13.62
CA ASP A 191 -19.95 -3.62 -14.59
C ASP A 191 -21.47 -3.40 -14.42
N GLY A 192 -21.87 -2.35 -13.68
CA GLY A 192 -23.26 -2.03 -13.36
C GLY A 192 -23.86 -2.85 -12.20
N VAL A 193 -23.22 -3.95 -11.80
CA VAL A 193 -23.59 -4.78 -10.64
C VAL A 193 -22.58 -4.60 -9.51
N HIS A 194 -21.31 -4.47 -9.84
CA HIS A 194 -20.19 -4.29 -8.94
C HIS A 194 -19.58 -2.91 -9.14
N GLN A 195 -19.26 -2.25 -8.02
CA GLN A 195 -18.52 -0.99 -8.03
C GLN A 195 -17.10 -1.20 -8.56
N ALA A 196 -16.52 -0.15 -9.12
CA ALA A 196 -15.13 -0.18 -9.53
C ALA A 196 -14.24 -0.56 -8.34
N MET A 197 -13.28 -1.46 -8.55
CA MET A 197 -12.41 -1.96 -7.50
C MET A 197 -10.94 -1.97 -7.90
N CYS A 198 -10.08 -1.67 -6.94
CA CYS A 198 -8.67 -2.02 -7.03
C CYS A 198 -8.51 -3.50 -6.68
N ARG A 199 -7.96 -4.29 -7.62
CA ARG A 199 -7.56 -5.68 -7.45
C ARG A 199 -6.03 -5.74 -7.43
N PRO A 200 -5.38 -5.66 -6.25
CA PRO A 200 -3.93 -5.56 -6.14
C PRO A 200 -3.22 -6.73 -6.82
N PHE A 201 -2.04 -6.48 -7.39
CA PHE A 201 -1.23 -7.49 -8.08
C PHE A 201 -1.03 -8.77 -7.23
N LEU A 202 -0.70 -8.60 -5.94
CA LEU A 202 -0.53 -9.72 -5.02
C LEU A 202 -1.78 -10.60 -4.88
N ARG A 203 -2.98 -10.00 -4.93
CA ARG A 203 -4.23 -10.77 -4.93
C ARG A 203 -4.31 -11.64 -6.18
N GLN A 204 -4.02 -11.08 -7.35
CA GLN A 204 -4.10 -11.78 -8.63
C GLN A 204 -3.15 -12.98 -8.65
N VAL A 205 -1.89 -12.78 -8.24
CA VAL A 205 -0.89 -13.85 -8.14
C VAL A 205 -1.33 -14.96 -7.20
N LEU A 206 -1.86 -14.63 -6.01
CA LEU A 206 -2.31 -15.64 -5.06
C LEU A 206 -3.55 -16.41 -5.55
N GLU A 207 -4.49 -15.72 -6.19
CA GLU A 207 -5.69 -16.34 -6.76
C GLU A 207 -5.32 -17.29 -7.91
N GLU A 208 -4.32 -16.94 -8.72
CA GLU A 208 -3.77 -17.81 -9.76
C GLU A 208 -3.08 -19.04 -9.15
N ILE A 209 -2.21 -18.84 -8.15
CA ILE A 209 -1.53 -19.93 -7.43
C ILE A 209 -2.50 -20.91 -6.77
N PHE A 210 -3.65 -20.42 -6.27
CA PHE A 210 -4.64 -21.26 -5.61
C PHE A 210 -5.84 -21.60 -6.49
N HIS A 211 -5.78 -21.35 -7.80
CA HIS A 211 -6.87 -21.64 -8.71
C HIS A 211 -7.12 -23.17 -8.78
N PRO A 212 -8.37 -23.65 -8.65
CA PRO A 212 -8.68 -25.08 -8.65
C PRO A 212 -8.30 -25.76 -9.97
N ASP A 213 -8.54 -25.08 -11.08
CA ASP A 213 -8.29 -25.60 -12.44
C ASP A 213 -6.82 -25.54 -12.87
N ARG A 214 -5.95 -24.91 -12.06
CA ARG A 214 -4.51 -24.77 -12.31
C ARG A 214 -4.18 -24.30 -13.74
N PRO A 215 -4.65 -23.11 -14.15
CA PRO A 215 -4.32 -22.59 -15.46
C PRO A 215 -2.79 -22.43 -15.59
N GLU A 216 -2.26 -22.60 -16.80
CA GLU A 216 -0.89 -22.16 -17.07
C GLU A 216 -0.88 -20.62 -17.07
N CYS A 217 -0.12 -20.03 -16.15
CA CYS A 217 0.08 -18.60 -16.07
C CYS A 217 1.43 -18.24 -16.72
N PRO A 218 1.44 -17.53 -17.87
CA PRO A 218 2.69 -17.16 -18.54
C PRO A 218 3.49 -16.09 -17.79
N ASP A 219 2.86 -15.39 -16.84
CA ASP A 219 3.51 -14.36 -16.02
C ASP A 219 4.20 -14.93 -14.78
N ILE A 220 3.90 -16.19 -14.41
CA ILE A 220 4.54 -16.88 -13.29
C ILE A 220 5.60 -17.85 -13.84
N GLU A 221 6.86 -17.43 -13.74
CA GLU A 221 7.97 -18.26 -14.17
C GLU A 221 8.33 -19.33 -13.14
N HIS A 222 8.42 -20.57 -13.60
CA HIS A 222 8.87 -21.70 -12.78
C HIS A 222 10.36 -21.96 -12.99
N MET A 223 11.18 -21.38 -12.12
CA MET A 223 12.61 -21.70 -12.05
C MET A 223 12.84 -23.01 -11.30
N SER A 224 12.85 -24.12 -12.05
CA SER A 224 13.22 -25.44 -11.53
C SER A 224 14.73 -25.67 -11.73
N GLY A 225 15.58 -24.88 -11.05
CA GLY A 225 17.02 -24.99 -11.27
C GLY A 225 17.91 -24.35 -10.21
N GLY A 226 18.31 -25.14 -9.21
CA GLY A 226 19.62 -24.94 -8.56
C GLY A 226 20.77 -25.21 -9.54
N LEU A 227 22.02 -25.07 -9.08
CA LEU A 227 23.32 -25.19 -9.77
C LEU A 227 23.53 -26.29 -10.84
N THR A 228 22.58 -27.20 -11.05
CA THR A 228 22.58 -28.26 -12.08
C THR A 228 21.71 -27.96 -13.32
N GLY A 229 21.01 -26.82 -13.37
CA GLY A 229 20.10 -26.46 -14.49
C GLY A 229 20.78 -26.29 -15.85
N LEU A 230 22.08 -26.03 -15.88
CA LEU A 230 22.85 -25.82 -17.12
C LEU A 230 23.17 -27.10 -17.91
N LEU A 231 22.92 -28.29 -17.36
CA LEU A 231 23.17 -29.57 -18.05
C LEU A 231 21.90 -30.30 -18.51
N LYS A 232 20.71 -29.72 -18.30
CA LYS A 232 19.42 -30.42 -18.47
C LYS A 232 18.50 -29.86 -19.57
N THR A 233 19.00 -28.97 -20.42
CA THR A 233 18.23 -28.41 -21.55
C THR A 233 17.91 -29.40 -22.68
N GLY A 234 18.43 -30.63 -22.65
CA GLY A 234 18.24 -31.60 -23.75
C GLY A 234 17.15 -32.66 -23.61
N ILE A 235 16.64 -32.97 -22.40
CA ILE A 235 15.77 -34.15 -22.19
C ILE A 235 14.52 -33.86 -21.31
N SER A 236 14.38 -32.66 -20.75
CA SER A 236 13.29 -32.35 -19.81
C SER A 236 12.02 -31.80 -20.51
N MET A 237 11.50 -32.53 -21.48
CA MET A 237 10.26 -32.16 -22.20
C MET A 237 8.99 -32.87 -21.67
N PHE A 238 9.08 -33.63 -20.57
CA PHE A 238 7.99 -34.51 -20.11
C PHE A 238 7.79 -34.62 -18.58
N MET A 239 7.98 -33.56 -17.80
CA MET A 239 7.64 -33.62 -16.37
C MET A 239 6.70 -32.49 -15.97
N ASN A 240 5.54 -32.87 -15.39
CA ASN A 240 4.61 -31.98 -14.73
C ASN A 240 5.39 -31.11 -13.74
N ARG A 241 5.44 -29.80 -14.01
CA ARG A 241 6.14 -28.85 -13.14
C ARG A 241 5.40 -28.83 -11.79
N PRO A 242 6.09 -28.99 -10.66
CA PRO A 242 5.45 -28.93 -9.36
C PRO A 242 4.80 -27.55 -9.20
N HIS A 243 3.50 -27.55 -8.91
CA HIS A 243 2.75 -26.33 -8.70
C HIS A 243 2.96 -25.85 -7.26
N PRO A 244 3.05 -24.54 -6.96
CA PRO A 244 3.20 -24.06 -5.60
C PRO A 244 2.08 -24.56 -4.66
N SER A 245 0.88 -24.81 -5.21
CA SER A 245 -0.24 -25.40 -4.48
C SER A 245 -0.15 -26.92 -4.28
N ASP A 246 0.86 -27.62 -4.78
CA ASP A 246 1.08 -29.04 -4.44
C ASP A 246 1.72 -29.22 -3.06
N HIS A 247 2.26 -28.14 -2.48
CA HIS A 247 2.90 -28.15 -1.17
C HIS A 247 1.99 -27.58 -0.07
N GLY A 248 2.19 -28.06 1.16
CA GLY A 248 1.51 -27.56 2.35
C GLY A 248 2.10 -26.26 2.90
N LEU A 249 3.24 -25.82 2.36
CA LEU A 249 3.96 -24.61 2.76
C LEU A 249 4.30 -23.77 1.52
N LEU A 250 3.84 -22.52 1.50
CA LEU A 250 4.19 -21.52 0.49
C LEU A 250 5.13 -20.47 1.10
N PHE A 251 6.27 -20.24 0.46
CA PHE A 251 7.17 -19.14 0.79
C PHE A 251 6.89 -17.96 -0.14
N LEU A 252 6.56 -16.81 0.43
CA LEU A 252 6.30 -15.57 -0.31
C LEU A 252 7.33 -14.52 0.11
N PHE A 253 8.27 -14.17 -0.77
CA PHE A 253 9.25 -13.13 -0.52
C PHE A 253 8.91 -11.85 -1.28
N LEU A 254 8.53 -10.79 -0.56
CA LEU A 254 8.22 -9.48 -1.15
C LEU A 254 9.44 -8.56 -1.12
N VAL A 255 10.01 -8.35 -2.30
CA VAL A 255 11.08 -7.38 -2.54
C VAL A 255 10.48 -5.97 -2.60
N GLY A 256 11.12 -4.99 -1.96
CA GLY A 256 10.61 -3.63 -1.82
C GLY A 256 9.81 -3.39 -0.54
N GLY A 257 9.18 -4.44 0.02
CA GLY A 257 8.52 -4.41 1.33
C GLY A 257 7.09 -4.91 1.27
N VAL A 258 6.41 -4.90 2.41
CA VAL A 258 5.00 -5.32 2.53
C VAL A 258 4.25 -4.44 3.52
N THR A 259 2.98 -4.17 3.25
CA THR A 259 2.08 -3.41 4.13
C THR A 259 1.22 -4.35 5.00
N PRO A 260 0.71 -3.89 6.16
CA PRO A 260 -0.24 -4.66 6.95
C PRO A 260 -1.51 -5.05 6.19
N SER A 261 -1.96 -4.21 5.26
CA SER A 261 -3.11 -4.48 4.39
C SER A 261 -2.86 -5.66 3.44
N GLU A 262 -1.66 -5.77 2.89
CA GLU A 262 -1.24 -6.90 2.06
C GLU A 262 -1.12 -8.20 2.87
N LEU A 263 -0.59 -8.14 4.09
CA LEU A 263 -0.57 -9.31 4.99
C LEU A 263 -1.98 -9.82 5.29
N ARG A 264 -2.91 -8.89 5.56
CA ARG A 264 -4.33 -9.23 5.76
C ARG A 264 -4.95 -9.83 4.48
N LEU A 265 -4.60 -9.29 3.32
CA LEU A 265 -5.03 -9.80 2.01
C LEU A 265 -4.54 -11.22 1.78
N ILE A 266 -3.24 -11.50 2.00
CA ILE A 266 -2.65 -12.84 1.88
C ILE A 266 -3.44 -13.83 2.74
N ARG A 267 -3.61 -13.51 4.04
CA ARG A 267 -4.35 -14.37 4.97
C ARG A 267 -5.79 -14.62 4.50
N LYS A 268 -6.47 -13.59 4.00
CA LYS A 268 -7.86 -13.69 3.50
C LYS A 268 -7.94 -14.60 2.27
N VAL A 269 -7.07 -14.41 1.28
CA VAL A 269 -7.08 -15.20 0.02
C VAL A 269 -6.75 -16.66 0.30
N VAL A 270 -5.71 -16.93 1.09
CA VAL A 270 -5.29 -18.29 1.46
C VAL A 270 -6.38 -19.03 2.21
N SER A 271 -7.02 -18.38 3.20
CA SER A 271 -8.09 -19.00 3.98
C SER A 271 -9.32 -19.32 3.13
N ALA A 272 -9.59 -18.52 2.10
CA ALA A 272 -10.73 -18.71 1.21
C ALA A 272 -10.50 -19.83 0.18
N HIS A 273 -9.30 -19.93 -0.39
CA HIS A 273 -9.05 -20.84 -1.51
C HIS A 273 -8.41 -22.17 -1.10
N LYS A 274 -7.57 -22.19 -0.05
CA LYS A 274 -6.87 -23.41 0.37
C LYS A 274 -6.65 -23.47 1.89
N PRO A 275 -7.72 -23.66 2.67
CA PRO A 275 -7.61 -23.77 4.13
C PRO A 275 -6.69 -24.93 4.51
N GLY A 276 -5.72 -24.66 5.39
CA GLY A 276 -4.70 -25.64 5.81
C GLY A 276 -3.31 -25.45 5.20
N THR A 277 -3.17 -24.59 4.19
CA THR A 277 -1.85 -24.19 3.67
C THR A 277 -1.16 -23.25 4.64
N GLN A 278 0.08 -23.54 5.01
CA GLN A 278 0.94 -22.59 5.73
C GLN A 278 1.59 -21.63 4.73
N VAL A 279 1.58 -20.34 5.04
CA VAL A 279 2.24 -19.32 4.21
C VAL A 279 3.25 -18.59 5.07
N LEU A 280 4.54 -18.69 4.72
CA LEU A 280 5.59 -17.90 5.32
C LEU A 280 5.84 -16.66 4.46
N VAL A 281 5.50 -15.49 5.02
CA VAL A 281 5.74 -14.20 4.36
C VAL A 281 7.06 -13.63 4.86
N LEU A 282 7.95 -13.36 3.92
CA LEU A 282 9.24 -12.71 4.13
C LEU A 282 9.21 -11.41 3.32
N SER A 283 9.76 -10.33 3.86
CA SER A 283 9.86 -9.07 3.12
C SER A 283 11.16 -8.38 3.47
N THR A 284 11.60 -7.48 2.60
CA THR A 284 12.77 -6.63 2.87
C THR A 284 12.50 -5.65 4.01
N ARG A 285 11.27 -5.11 4.10
CA ARG A 285 10.81 -4.13 5.10
C ARG A 285 9.29 -4.24 5.33
N LEU A 286 8.82 -3.72 6.45
CA LEU A 286 7.39 -3.45 6.69
C LEU A 286 7.11 -1.98 6.35
N LEU A 287 6.09 -1.72 5.53
CA LEU A 287 5.81 -0.40 4.96
C LEU A 287 4.52 0.21 5.53
N ARG A 288 4.55 1.52 5.72
CA ARG A 288 3.37 2.39 5.80
C ARG A 288 3.08 2.94 4.39
N PRO A 289 1.83 3.36 4.09
CA PRO A 289 1.49 3.92 2.78
C PRO A 289 2.37 5.09 2.35
N THR A 290 2.78 5.94 3.30
CA THR A 290 3.66 7.09 3.08
C THR A 290 5.11 6.70 2.77
N ASP A 291 5.53 5.47 3.04
CA ASP A 291 6.89 5.01 2.74
C ASP A 291 7.02 4.60 1.25
N VAL A 292 5.89 4.37 0.55
CA VAL A 292 5.86 3.94 -0.87
C VAL A 292 6.39 5.02 -1.81
N PRO A 293 5.94 6.30 -1.74
CA PRO A 293 6.48 7.32 -2.63
C PRO A 293 7.96 7.60 -2.35
N GLU A 294 8.41 7.47 -1.10
CA GLU A 294 9.84 7.55 -0.77
C GLU A 294 10.63 6.46 -1.51
N LEU A 295 10.19 5.20 -1.42
CA LEU A 295 10.85 4.09 -2.11
C LEU A 295 10.85 4.30 -3.62
N LEU A 296 9.73 4.75 -4.19
CA LEU A 296 9.55 4.90 -5.62
C LEU A 296 10.42 6.02 -6.20
N PHE A 297 10.50 7.17 -5.52
CA PHE A 297 11.16 8.35 -6.08
C PHE A 297 12.62 8.55 -5.63
N THR A 298 13.03 7.92 -4.52
CA THR A 298 14.37 8.18 -3.94
C THR A 298 15.33 7.01 -4.06
N THR A 299 14.85 5.81 -4.40
CA THR A 299 15.69 4.62 -4.55
C THR A 299 16.21 4.52 -5.99
N GLN A 300 17.49 4.21 -6.15
CA GLN A 300 18.01 3.76 -7.45
C GLN A 300 17.32 2.43 -7.79
N ARG A 301 16.42 2.48 -8.77
CA ARG A 301 15.69 1.31 -9.24
C ARG A 301 16.69 0.32 -9.83
N LEU A 302 16.58 -0.95 -9.45
CA LEU A 302 17.25 -2.03 -10.16
C LEU A 302 16.67 -2.02 -11.57
N VAL A 303 17.44 -1.52 -12.54
CA VAL A 303 17.10 -1.67 -13.95
C VAL A 303 17.23 -3.17 -14.22
N PRO A 304 16.13 -3.88 -14.55
CA PRO A 304 16.27 -5.25 -14.99
C PRO A 304 17.18 -5.23 -16.22
N ASP A 305 18.21 -6.05 -16.21
CA ASP A 305 19.13 -6.24 -17.33
C ASP A 305 18.35 -7.01 -18.41
N ILE A 306 17.43 -6.32 -19.08
CA ILE A 306 16.71 -6.85 -20.23
C ILE A 306 17.70 -6.74 -21.38
N GLY A 307 18.60 -7.72 -21.48
CA GLY A 307 19.53 -7.84 -22.58
C GLY A 307 18.77 -7.79 -23.90
N VAL A 308 18.97 -6.71 -24.65
CA VAL A 308 18.61 -6.60 -26.07
C VAL A 308 19.51 -7.52 -26.88
#